data_AF-A0A956R7H8-F1
#
_entry.id   AF-A0A956R7H8-F1
#
_cell.length_a   1.000
_cell.length_b   1.000
_cell.length_c   1.000
_cell.angle_alpha   90.00
_cell.angle_beta   90.00
_cell.angle_gamma   90.00
#
_symmetry.space_group_name_H-M   'P 1'
#
loop_
_entity.id
_entity.type
_entity.pdbx_description
1 polymer ?
#
loop_
_entity_poly.entity_id
_entity_poly.type
_entity_poly.pdbx_seq_one_letter_code
_entity_poly.pdbx_strand_id
1 'polypeptide(L)'
;MRTPPRSTTLLCLVLALHGCGKEGQTHSPDAAATPNAKPTTDAQLALAHFVTADGMHGFVLDRSGTPIKLQIDGERDVYELTQREVRDDRDVLLGYQLVDPQDQVRVLIGKDGSITYVRGKDELPASANETASPLGAPTIAGPPVAPSAPPPPYAKLAAQLTAQSVRVRFPEFDAKDSADLAKVRAAIAKADAAMFVHYVDPGERGWPARAEVVPSAFSGFSYGGGDFATDADESARYKALTKHGALVIGVSSPDRDQGNHILVRRADARDRLTDGTPGLVWEVEGSKVVLVTLDGARYVVDLDQGSEGGTPPVARGAGPKAGWPAPLQDTFADVTVVSSLVKAGVEPQETLDELAAIDAAWNECVAKGWKPTRIAQNVNYAAKAVKIHQGCRKPMQRLEAALVRFIDARTKARKALYDEAAARVEAVGATK
;
A
#
# COMPACT_ATOMS: atom_id res chain seq x y z
N MET A 1 -34.51 -2.47 10.17
CA MET A 1 -34.36 -3.56 9.17
C MET A 1 -33.12 -4.35 9.54
N ARG A 2 -33.28 -5.63 9.87
CA ARG A 2 -32.21 -6.50 10.41
C ARG A 2 -31.50 -7.22 9.26
N THR A 3 -30.19 -7.10 9.20
CA THR A 3 -29.30 -7.86 8.31
C THR A 3 -29.03 -9.26 8.90
N PRO A 4 -29.02 -10.34 8.08
CA PRO A 4 -28.68 -11.68 8.56
C PRO A 4 -27.15 -11.93 8.57
N PRO A 5 -26.66 -12.83 9.43
CA PRO A 5 -25.25 -13.19 9.52
C PRO A 5 -24.85 -14.24 8.47
N ARG A 6 -23.59 -14.15 8.02
CA ARG A 6 -22.94 -15.12 7.10
C ARG A 6 -22.55 -16.39 7.86
N SER A 7 -22.89 -17.53 7.26
CA SER A 7 -22.65 -18.87 7.79
C SER A 7 -21.27 -19.39 7.38
N THR A 8 -20.51 -19.88 8.36
CA THR A 8 -19.20 -20.54 8.21
C THR A 8 -19.43 -22.05 8.17
N THR A 9 -19.08 -22.71 7.07
CA THR A 9 -19.20 -24.18 6.95
C THR A 9 -17.87 -24.85 7.34
N LEU A 10 -17.94 -25.63 8.42
CA LEU A 10 -16.92 -26.54 8.94
C LEU A 10 -16.79 -27.78 8.04
N LEU A 11 -15.56 -28.19 7.70
CA LEU A 11 -15.28 -29.46 7.04
C LEU A 11 -14.92 -30.52 8.10
N CYS A 12 -15.76 -31.55 8.23
CA CYS A 12 -15.51 -32.71 9.10
C CYS A 12 -14.63 -33.76 8.39
N LEU A 13 -13.59 -34.19 9.11
CA LEU A 13 -12.71 -35.30 8.80
C LEU A 13 -13.37 -36.62 9.27
N VAL A 14 -13.48 -37.63 8.40
CA VAL A 14 -13.84 -39.00 8.78
C VAL A 14 -12.73 -39.95 8.35
N LEU A 15 -12.06 -40.52 9.35
CA LEU A 15 -11.20 -41.70 9.24
C LEU A 15 -12.05 -42.96 9.36
N ALA A 16 -11.86 -43.91 8.45
CA ALA A 16 -12.23 -45.30 8.68
C ALA A 16 -11.16 -46.23 8.09
N LEU A 17 -10.38 -46.83 8.98
CA LEU A 17 -9.63 -48.07 8.77
C LEU A 17 -10.62 -49.23 8.62
N HIS A 18 -10.35 -50.19 7.74
CA HIS A 18 -10.67 -51.62 7.92
C HIS A 18 -9.75 -52.47 7.03
N GLY A 19 -9.05 -53.42 7.64
CA GLY A 19 -8.16 -54.37 6.99
C GLY A 19 -8.71 -55.79 6.94
N CYS A 20 -8.02 -56.58 6.11
CA CYS A 20 -7.86 -58.04 6.11
C CYS A 20 -9.06 -58.96 5.85
N GLY A 21 -9.03 -59.61 4.68
CA GLY A 21 -9.58 -60.94 4.41
C GLY A 21 -8.73 -61.66 3.36
N LYS A 22 -8.23 -62.86 3.70
CA LYS A 22 -7.39 -63.77 2.89
C LYS A 22 -8.27 -64.77 2.10
N GLU A 23 -7.58 -65.56 1.26
CA GLU A 23 -8.00 -66.74 0.47
C GLU A 23 -8.38 -66.39 -0.97
N GLY A 24 -7.81 -66.97 -2.03
CA GLY A 24 -6.98 -68.16 -2.19
C GLY A 24 -7.40 -68.80 -3.51
N GLN A 25 -6.77 -68.41 -4.63
CA GLN A 25 -7.03 -69.07 -5.92
C GLN A 25 -5.75 -69.16 -6.76
N THR A 26 -5.61 -70.35 -7.33
CA THR A 26 -4.49 -70.95 -8.04
C THR A 26 -4.14 -70.24 -9.34
N HIS A 27 -2.86 -69.90 -9.52
CA HIS A 27 -2.32 -69.40 -10.78
C HIS A 27 -2.08 -70.55 -11.78
N SER A 28 -2.81 -70.52 -12.90
CA SER A 28 -2.29 -70.98 -14.19
C SER A 28 -1.54 -69.81 -14.85
N PRO A 29 -0.43 -70.04 -15.56
CA PRO A 29 0.36 -68.98 -16.17
C PRO A 29 -0.24 -68.63 -17.53
N ASP A 30 -0.76 -67.40 -17.69
CA ASP A 30 -1.08 -66.88 -19.01
C ASP A 30 -0.55 -65.46 -19.19
N ALA A 31 0.13 -65.33 -20.33
CA ALA A 31 0.48 -64.15 -21.12
C ALA A 31 1.04 -62.90 -20.38
N ALA A 32 2.29 -62.57 -20.71
CA ALA A 32 2.89 -61.26 -20.44
C ALA A 32 1.97 -60.14 -20.96
N ALA A 33 1.40 -59.37 -20.04
CA ALA A 33 0.64 -58.16 -20.34
C ALA A 33 1.58 -57.15 -21.02
N THR A 34 1.24 -56.77 -22.25
CA THR A 34 1.88 -55.68 -22.99
C THR A 34 1.66 -54.37 -22.22
N PRO A 35 2.63 -53.44 -22.16
CA PRO A 35 2.45 -52.19 -21.42
C PRO A 35 1.33 -51.36 -22.05
N ASN A 36 0.26 -51.09 -21.30
CA ASN A 36 -0.75 -50.12 -21.70
C ASN A 36 -0.10 -48.74 -21.78
N ALA A 37 0.18 -48.28 -23.00
CA ALA A 37 0.57 -46.90 -23.24
C ALA A 37 -0.57 -45.98 -22.76
N LYS A 38 -0.24 -44.97 -21.95
CA LYS A 38 -1.21 -43.93 -21.59
C LYS A 38 -1.70 -43.25 -22.88
N PRO A 39 -3.00 -42.98 -23.03
CA PRO A 39 -3.51 -42.28 -24.20
C PRO A 39 -2.82 -40.91 -24.32
N THR A 40 -2.44 -40.56 -25.55
CA THR A 40 -1.85 -39.25 -25.88
C THR A 40 -2.87 -38.16 -25.55
N THR A 41 -2.49 -37.21 -24.70
CA THR A 41 -3.32 -36.02 -24.40
C THR A 41 -3.31 -35.04 -25.57
N ASP A 42 -4.36 -34.24 -25.72
CA ASP A 42 -4.46 -33.20 -26.75
C ASP A 42 -3.24 -32.26 -26.76
N ALA A 43 -2.72 -31.88 -25.59
CA ALA A 43 -1.52 -31.07 -25.45
C ALA A 43 -0.20 -31.74 -25.88
N GLN A 44 -0.19 -33.04 -26.21
CA GLN A 44 0.98 -33.71 -26.78
C GLN A 44 1.00 -33.68 -28.31
N LEU A 45 -0.10 -33.27 -28.95
CA LEU A 45 -0.17 -33.15 -30.41
C LEU A 45 0.56 -31.89 -30.87
N ALA A 46 1.71 -32.06 -31.54
CA ALA A 46 2.47 -30.94 -32.08
C ALA A 46 1.72 -30.19 -33.19
N LEU A 47 0.77 -30.82 -33.87
CA LEU A 47 -0.06 -30.21 -34.90
C LEU A 47 -1.39 -30.95 -34.98
N ALA A 48 -2.49 -30.22 -34.80
CA ALA A 48 -3.84 -30.75 -34.96
C ALA A 48 -4.84 -29.63 -35.21
N HIS A 49 -6.01 -30.01 -35.74
CA HIS A 49 -7.19 -29.17 -35.72
C HIS A 49 -7.98 -29.47 -34.45
N PHE A 50 -8.47 -28.42 -33.80
CA PHE A 50 -9.19 -28.46 -32.53
C PHE A 50 -10.56 -27.83 -32.73
N VAL A 51 -11.56 -28.37 -32.04
CA VAL A 51 -12.91 -27.80 -31.98
C VAL A 51 -13.30 -27.60 -30.52
N THR A 52 -13.92 -26.46 -30.21
CA THR A 52 -14.44 -26.17 -28.88
C THR A 52 -15.57 -27.14 -28.51
N ALA A 53 -15.78 -27.39 -27.22
CA ALA A 53 -16.76 -28.35 -26.73
C ALA A 53 -18.21 -28.05 -27.16
N ASP A 54 -18.52 -26.79 -27.46
CA ASP A 54 -19.80 -26.34 -28.00
C ASP A 54 -19.92 -26.47 -29.54
N GLY A 55 -18.84 -26.87 -30.22
CA GLY A 55 -18.78 -27.04 -31.68
C GLY A 55 -18.73 -25.72 -32.47
N MET A 56 -18.64 -24.58 -31.80
CA MET A 56 -18.81 -23.26 -32.43
C MET A 56 -17.53 -22.68 -33.02
N HIS A 57 -16.36 -23.11 -32.53
CA HIS A 57 -15.07 -22.60 -32.97
C HIS A 57 -14.12 -23.74 -33.30
N GLY A 58 -13.55 -23.69 -34.50
CA GLY A 58 -12.45 -24.54 -34.93
C GLY A 58 -11.16 -23.72 -35.10
N PHE A 59 -10.02 -24.35 -34.84
CA PHE A 59 -8.72 -23.76 -35.07
C PHE A 59 -7.63 -24.81 -35.29
N VAL A 60 -6.62 -24.45 -36.07
CA VAL A 60 -5.38 -25.23 -36.21
C VAL A 60 -4.33 -24.65 -35.28
N LEU A 61 -3.77 -25.48 -34.40
CA LEU A 61 -2.62 -25.14 -33.57
C LEU A 61 -1.39 -25.92 -34.05
N ASP A 62 -0.38 -25.20 -34.55
CA ASP A 62 0.87 -25.75 -35.06
C ASP A 62 2.04 -25.38 -34.13
N ARG A 63 2.45 -26.36 -33.32
CA ARG A 63 3.62 -26.34 -32.43
C ARG A 63 4.76 -27.23 -32.96
N SER A 64 4.69 -27.65 -34.23
CA SER A 64 5.69 -28.56 -34.81
C SER A 64 7.03 -27.87 -35.11
N GLY A 65 7.06 -26.54 -35.11
CA GLY A 65 8.26 -25.74 -35.29
C GLY A 65 8.22 -24.44 -34.47
N THR A 66 9.22 -23.60 -34.73
CA THR A 66 9.33 -22.26 -34.13
C THR A 66 9.17 -21.22 -35.25
N PRO A 67 8.25 -20.24 -35.11
CA PRO A 67 7.37 -20.00 -33.97
C PRO A 67 6.15 -20.94 -33.90
N ILE A 68 5.51 -21.00 -32.72
CA ILE A 68 4.18 -21.61 -32.56
C ILE A 68 3.18 -20.78 -33.36
N LYS A 69 2.26 -21.43 -34.08
CA LYS A 69 1.27 -20.75 -34.92
C LYS A 69 -0.15 -21.19 -34.61
N LEU A 70 -1.08 -20.28 -34.83
CA LEU A 70 -2.51 -20.52 -34.73
C LEU A 70 -3.24 -19.93 -35.94
N GLN A 71 -4.15 -20.70 -36.54
CA GLN A 71 -5.11 -20.20 -37.50
C GLN A 71 -6.52 -20.57 -37.03
N ILE A 72 -7.40 -19.56 -36.94
CA ILE A 72 -8.80 -19.75 -36.57
C ILE A 72 -9.62 -20.02 -37.84
N ASP A 73 -10.58 -20.94 -37.75
CA ASP A 73 -11.44 -21.28 -38.89
C ASP A 73 -12.21 -20.08 -39.43
N GLY A 74 -12.18 -19.92 -40.74
CA GLY A 74 -12.79 -18.78 -41.44
C GLY A 74 -11.98 -17.49 -41.38
N GLU A 75 -10.89 -17.44 -40.60
CA GLU A 75 -9.94 -16.33 -40.59
C GLU A 75 -8.78 -16.58 -41.57
N ARG A 76 -8.30 -15.49 -42.18
CA ARG A 76 -7.13 -15.54 -43.08
C ARG A 76 -5.81 -15.44 -42.32
N ASP A 77 -5.87 -14.95 -41.09
CA ASP A 77 -4.67 -14.64 -40.33
C ASP A 77 -4.07 -15.88 -39.67
N VAL A 78 -2.74 -15.94 -39.72
CA VAL A 78 -1.92 -16.91 -39.00
C VAL A 78 -1.15 -16.14 -37.94
N TYR A 79 -1.47 -16.39 -36.67
CA TYR A 79 -0.86 -15.72 -35.53
C TYR A 79 0.41 -16.45 -35.11
N GLU A 80 1.50 -15.71 -34.95
CA GLU A 80 2.66 -16.13 -34.16
C GLU A 80 2.30 -16.09 -32.67
N LEU A 81 2.50 -17.21 -31.96
CA LEU A 81 2.20 -17.30 -30.54
C LEU A 81 3.48 -17.44 -29.72
N THR A 82 3.53 -16.68 -28.63
CA THR A 82 4.55 -16.79 -27.59
C THR A 82 4.01 -17.59 -26.41
N GLN A 83 4.75 -18.63 -26.02
CA GLN A 83 4.42 -19.44 -24.85
C GLN A 83 4.90 -18.76 -23.56
N ARG A 84 4.01 -18.62 -22.57
CA ARG A 84 4.29 -18.11 -21.21
C ARG A 84 3.91 -19.15 -20.17
N GLU A 85 4.72 -19.29 -19.13
CA GLU A 85 4.36 -20.11 -17.97
C GLU A 85 3.30 -19.41 -17.12
N VAL A 86 2.31 -20.18 -16.65
CA VAL A 86 1.33 -19.71 -15.67
C VAL A 86 1.58 -20.42 -14.36
N ARG A 87 1.78 -19.66 -13.28
CA ARG A 87 2.06 -20.16 -11.94
C ARG A 87 1.08 -19.57 -10.92
N ASP A 88 0.82 -20.29 -9.84
CA ASP A 88 0.06 -19.77 -8.70
C ASP A 88 0.92 -18.87 -7.80
N ASP A 89 0.31 -18.24 -6.78
CA ASP A 89 1.00 -17.36 -5.80
C ASP A 89 2.09 -18.07 -4.99
N ARG A 90 2.18 -19.41 -5.08
CA ARG A 90 3.20 -20.25 -4.42
C ARG A 90 4.23 -20.77 -5.42
N ASP A 91 4.28 -20.18 -6.62
CA ASP A 91 5.19 -20.53 -7.71
C ASP A 91 4.96 -21.94 -8.31
N VAL A 92 3.78 -22.54 -8.13
CA VAL A 92 3.43 -23.85 -8.70
C VAL A 92 2.96 -23.70 -10.14
N LEU A 93 3.58 -24.43 -11.08
CA LEU A 93 3.16 -24.45 -12.49
C LEU A 93 1.72 -24.97 -12.66
N LEU A 94 0.86 -24.12 -13.21
CA LEU A 94 -0.53 -24.43 -13.54
C LEU A 94 -0.68 -24.87 -15.00
N GLY A 95 0.17 -24.37 -15.88
CA GLY A 95 0.14 -24.66 -17.32
C GLY A 95 0.87 -23.59 -18.13
N TYR A 96 0.48 -23.45 -19.39
CA TYR A 96 1.04 -22.49 -20.32
C TYR A 96 -0.05 -21.63 -20.97
N GLN A 97 0.24 -20.37 -21.18
CA GLN A 97 -0.52 -19.45 -22.03
C GLN A 97 0.19 -19.30 -23.36
N LEU A 98 -0.55 -19.40 -24.46
CA LEU A 98 -0.08 -19.02 -25.78
C LEU A 98 -0.69 -17.66 -26.14
N VAL A 99 0.18 -16.66 -26.26
CA VAL A 99 -0.17 -15.24 -26.38
C VAL A 99 0.24 -14.71 -27.75
N ASP A 100 -0.64 -13.96 -28.40
CA ASP A 100 -0.36 -13.34 -29.70
C ASP A 100 0.46 -12.03 -29.59
N PRO A 101 0.87 -11.41 -30.72
CA PRO A 101 1.64 -10.16 -30.71
C PRO A 101 0.87 -8.97 -30.10
N GLN A 102 -0.45 -9.06 -29.96
CA GLN A 102 -1.32 -8.06 -29.33
C GLN A 102 -1.53 -8.31 -27.82
N ASP A 103 -0.72 -9.20 -27.24
CA ASP A 103 -0.78 -9.60 -25.83
C ASP A 103 -2.13 -10.25 -25.43
N GLN A 104 -2.84 -10.83 -26.40
CA GLN A 104 -4.06 -11.59 -26.13
C GLN A 104 -3.72 -13.07 -25.96
N VAL A 105 -4.19 -13.66 -24.85
CA VAL A 105 -4.17 -15.11 -24.69
C VAL A 105 -5.13 -15.72 -25.71
N ARG A 106 -4.62 -16.65 -26.53
CA ARG A 106 -5.43 -17.38 -27.53
C ARG A 106 -5.71 -18.82 -27.13
N VAL A 107 -4.75 -19.45 -26.46
CA VAL A 107 -4.86 -20.84 -26.02
C VAL A 107 -4.24 -20.99 -24.63
N LEU A 108 -4.92 -21.71 -23.74
CA LEU A 108 -4.37 -22.22 -22.49
C LEU A 108 -4.09 -23.72 -22.63
N ILE A 109 -2.95 -24.14 -22.12
CA ILE A 109 -2.56 -25.55 -22.01
C ILE A 109 -2.43 -25.89 -20.53
N GLY A 110 -3.37 -26.66 -20.00
CA GLY A 110 -3.34 -27.12 -18.62
C GLY A 110 -2.22 -28.14 -18.37
N LYS A 111 -1.75 -28.23 -17.13
CA LYS A 111 -0.76 -29.24 -16.72
C LYS A 111 -1.21 -30.70 -16.94
N ASP A 112 -2.51 -30.92 -17.02
CA ASP A 112 -3.15 -32.22 -17.29
C ASP A 112 -3.24 -32.53 -18.79
N GLY A 113 -2.81 -31.61 -19.65
CA GLY A 113 -2.85 -31.73 -21.10
C GLY A 113 -4.15 -31.27 -21.74
N SER A 114 -5.03 -30.60 -20.99
CA SER A 114 -6.21 -29.94 -21.52
C SER A 114 -5.85 -28.73 -22.39
N ILE A 115 -6.63 -28.51 -23.45
CA ILE A 115 -6.54 -27.33 -24.32
C ILE A 115 -7.80 -26.49 -24.11
N THR A 116 -7.64 -25.20 -23.91
CA THR A 116 -8.75 -24.23 -23.82
C THR A 116 -8.50 -23.10 -24.80
N TYR A 117 -9.45 -22.86 -25.69
CA TYR A 117 -9.43 -21.72 -26.61
C TYR A 117 -10.00 -20.48 -25.90
N VAL A 118 -9.31 -19.34 -26.06
CA VAL A 118 -9.69 -18.08 -25.40
C VAL A 118 -10.16 -17.09 -26.46
N ARG A 119 -11.38 -16.58 -26.27
CA ARG A 119 -11.97 -15.55 -27.14
C ARG A 119 -12.59 -14.44 -26.30
N GLY A 120 -11.92 -13.29 -26.25
CA GLY A 120 -12.37 -12.17 -25.42
C GLY A 120 -12.31 -12.54 -23.93
N LYS A 121 -13.48 -12.72 -23.30
CA LYS A 121 -13.58 -13.16 -21.89
C LYS A 121 -13.96 -14.63 -21.74
N ASP A 122 -14.21 -15.33 -22.84
CA ASP A 122 -14.69 -16.70 -22.83
C ASP A 122 -13.50 -17.68 -22.89
N GLU A 123 -13.55 -18.68 -22.02
CA GLU A 123 -12.61 -19.80 -21.95
C GLU A 123 -13.35 -21.08 -22.34
N LEU A 124 -13.01 -21.64 -23.50
CA LEU A 124 -13.76 -22.71 -24.13
C LEU A 124 -12.87 -23.97 -24.24
N PRO A 125 -13.17 -25.04 -23.49
CA PRO A 125 -12.44 -26.31 -23.63
C PRO A 125 -12.48 -26.78 -25.08
N ALA A 126 -11.35 -27.24 -25.61
CA ALA A 126 -11.23 -27.70 -26.98
C ALA A 126 -10.50 -29.04 -27.03
N SER A 127 -10.88 -29.88 -27.98
CA SER A 127 -10.27 -31.18 -28.20
C SER A 127 -9.91 -31.37 -29.67
N ALA A 128 -8.87 -32.16 -29.92
CA ALA A 128 -8.46 -32.47 -31.28
C ALA A 128 -9.53 -33.34 -31.94
N ASN A 129 -10.02 -32.92 -33.11
CA ASN A 129 -10.99 -33.68 -33.89
C ASN A 129 -10.35 -34.32 -35.13
N GLU A 130 -9.28 -33.73 -35.68
CA GLU A 130 -8.58 -34.27 -36.84
C GLU A 130 -7.13 -33.79 -36.97
N THR A 131 -6.36 -34.45 -37.82
CA THR A 131 -5.00 -34.04 -38.18
C THR A 131 -5.04 -32.80 -39.08
N ALA A 132 -4.18 -31.82 -38.81
CA ALA A 132 -4.06 -30.62 -39.62
C ALA A 132 -2.81 -30.64 -40.52
N SER A 133 -2.81 -29.79 -41.56
CA SER A 133 -1.60 -29.49 -42.34
C SER A 133 -0.78 -28.41 -41.64
N PRO A 134 0.56 -28.41 -41.78
CA PRO A 134 1.39 -27.35 -41.21
C PRO A 134 0.98 -25.97 -41.71
N LEU A 135 0.96 -24.99 -40.81
CA LEU A 135 0.56 -23.63 -41.16
C LEU A 135 1.70 -22.94 -41.93
N GLY A 136 1.34 -22.02 -42.83
CA GLY A 136 2.29 -21.15 -43.53
C GLY A 136 3.05 -20.20 -42.59
N ALA A 137 3.76 -19.23 -43.17
CA ALA A 137 4.38 -18.17 -42.36
C ALA A 137 3.30 -17.34 -41.62
N PRO A 138 3.56 -16.88 -40.38
CA PRO A 138 2.63 -16.00 -39.67
C PRO A 138 2.35 -14.73 -40.48
N THR A 139 1.08 -14.33 -40.56
CA THR A 139 0.68 -13.02 -41.11
C THR A 139 0.66 -11.95 -40.02
N ILE A 140 0.48 -12.36 -38.76
CA ILE A 140 0.55 -11.52 -37.57
C ILE A 140 1.73 -12.02 -36.73
N ALA A 141 2.82 -11.25 -36.69
CA ALA A 141 4.12 -11.68 -36.17
C ALA A 141 4.72 -10.66 -35.18
N GLY A 142 5.65 -11.14 -34.34
CA GLY A 142 6.41 -10.32 -33.39
C GLY A 142 6.13 -10.65 -31.91
N PRO A 143 6.94 -10.10 -31.00
CA PRO A 143 6.75 -10.32 -29.57
C PRO A 143 5.42 -9.69 -29.09
N PRO A 144 4.77 -10.27 -28.07
CA PRO A 144 3.59 -9.67 -27.47
C PRO A 144 3.87 -8.26 -26.95
N VAL A 145 3.08 -7.29 -27.39
CA VAL A 145 3.11 -5.91 -26.90
C VAL A 145 1.88 -5.69 -26.05
N ALA A 146 2.06 -5.63 -24.73
CA ALA A 146 0.98 -5.32 -23.81
C ALA A 146 0.31 -4.00 -24.26
N PRO A 147 -1.02 -3.96 -24.43
CA PRO A 147 -1.69 -2.69 -24.68
C PRO A 147 -1.33 -1.76 -23.53
N SER A 148 -0.75 -0.60 -23.84
CA SER A 148 -0.44 0.38 -22.82
C SER A 148 -1.74 0.71 -22.10
N ALA A 149 -1.82 0.37 -20.81
CA ALA A 149 -2.96 0.75 -19.99
C ALA A 149 -3.17 2.26 -20.16
N PRO A 150 -4.42 2.72 -20.38
CA PRO A 150 -4.68 4.14 -20.43
C PRO A 150 -4.11 4.77 -19.15
N PRO A 151 -3.45 5.94 -19.22
CA PRO A 151 -2.89 6.57 -18.04
C PRO A 151 -4.01 6.75 -17.01
N PRO A 152 -3.72 6.54 -15.71
CA PRO A 152 -4.75 6.63 -14.70
C PRO A 152 -5.37 8.05 -14.71
N PRO A 153 -6.64 8.22 -14.31
CA PRO A 153 -7.34 9.49 -14.53
C PRO A 153 -6.67 10.68 -13.82
N TYR A 154 -5.91 10.44 -12.74
CA TYR A 154 -5.12 11.46 -12.04
C TYR A 154 -3.81 11.86 -12.75
N ALA A 155 -3.32 11.10 -13.74
CA ALA A 155 -1.97 11.26 -14.30
C ALA A 155 -1.71 12.67 -14.84
N LYS A 156 -2.72 13.28 -15.48
CA LYS A 156 -2.61 14.65 -16.01
C LYS A 156 -2.43 15.68 -14.89
N LEU A 157 -3.18 15.55 -13.79
CA LEU A 157 -3.04 16.43 -12.63
C LEU A 157 -1.72 16.19 -11.92
N ALA A 158 -1.34 14.92 -11.70
CA ALA A 158 -0.05 14.56 -11.10
C ALA A 158 1.11 15.20 -11.86
N ALA A 159 1.17 15.06 -13.19
CA ALA A 159 2.21 15.68 -14.01
C ALA A 159 2.26 17.22 -13.87
N GLN A 160 1.09 17.86 -13.79
CA GLN A 160 1.02 19.31 -13.57
C GLN A 160 1.55 19.73 -12.20
N LEU A 161 1.11 19.04 -11.14
CA LEU A 161 1.56 19.30 -9.77
C LEU A 161 3.04 18.99 -9.60
N THR A 162 3.56 17.92 -10.23
CA THR A 162 5.00 17.61 -10.24
C THR A 162 5.80 18.76 -10.82
N ALA A 163 5.39 19.31 -11.97
CA ALA A 163 6.09 20.43 -12.59
C ALA A 163 6.10 21.71 -11.73
N GLN A 164 5.12 21.85 -10.83
CA GLN A 164 4.98 22.98 -9.91
C GLN A 164 5.54 22.69 -8.50
N SER A 165 5.98 21.46 -8.25
CA SER A 165 6.41 21.02 -6.92
C SER A 165 7.71 21.69 -6.48
N VAL A 166 7.88 21.88 -5.17
CA VAL A 166 9.08 22.46 -4.56
C VAL A 166 10.33 21.71 -5.03
N ARG A 167 10.35 20.38 -4.98
CA ARG A 167 11.53 19.58 -5.35
C ARG A 167 11.93 19.71 -6.82
N VAL A 168 10.98 19.99 -7.71
CA VAL A 168 11.27 20.20 -9.14
C VAL A 168 11.70 21.64 -9.41
N ARG A 169 11.07 22.62 -8.77
CA ARG A 169 11.37 24.04 -8.96
C ARG A 169 12.67 24.46 -8.27
N PHE A 170 12.97 23.84 -7.14
CA PHE A 170 14.08 24.14 -6.24
C PHE A 170 14.79 22.82 -5.86
N PRO A 171 15.65 22.27 -6.74
CA PRO A 171 16.25 20.94 -6.57
C PRO A 171 17.21 20.83 -5.37
N GLU A 172 17.54 21.93 -4.71
CA GLU A 172 18.31 21.95 -3.45
C GLU A 172 17.52 21.45 -2.23
N PHE A 173 16.20 21.28 -2.34
CA PHE A 173 15.36 20.75 -1.27
C PHE A 173 15.12 19.25 -1.42
N ASP A 174 15.26 18.54 -0.31
CA ASP A 174 14.97 17.11 -0.23
C ASP A 174 13.55 16.82 0.27
N ALA A 175 13.11 15.55 0.19
CA ALA A 175 11.82 15.13 0.74
C ALA A 175 11.68 15.44 2.25
N LYS A 176 12.74 15.21 3.02
CA LYS A 176 12.77 15.48 4.48
C LYS A 176 12.68 16.95 4.85
N ASP A 177 13.12 17.85 3.95
CA ASP A 177 13.11 19.29 4.18
C ASP A 177 11.67 19.84 4.30
N SER A 178 10.66 19.09 3.83
CA SER A 178 9.23 19.41 4.00
C SER A 178 8.75 19.44 5.46
N ALA A 179 9.52 18.86 6.39
CA ALA A 179 9.20 18.81 7.80
C ALA A 179 9.98 19.84 8.65
N ASP A 180 11.00 20.47 8.07
CA ASP A 180 11.82 21.53 8.68
C ASP A 180 11.22 22.92 8.36
N LEU A 181 10.77 23.64 9.38
CA LEU A 181 10.09 24.94 9.19
C LEU A 181 11.00 26.01 8.58
N ALA A 182 12.31 25.97 8.82
CA ALA A 182 13.24 26.91 8.22
C ALA A 182 13.40 26.64 6.72
N LYS A 183 13.42 25.36 6.33
CA LYS A 183 13.42 24.95 4.92
C LYS A 183 12.11 25.29 4.22
N VAL A 184 10.97 25.03 4.86
CA VAL A 184 9.65 25.43 4.35
C VAL A 184 9.57 26.94 4.16
N ARG A 185 10.03 27.73 5.15
CA ARG A 185 10.14 29.20 5.02
C ARG A 185 10.96 29.60 3.80
N ALA A 186 12.13 29.00 3.61
CA ALA A 186 13.00 29.30 2.48
C ALA A 186 12.35 28.95 1.12
N ALA A 187 11.62 27.82 1.05
CA ALA A 187 10.87 27.44 -0.14
C ALA A 187 9.73 28.43 -0.45
N ILE A 188 8.95 28.82 0.57
CA ILE A 188 7.87 29.81 0.43
C ILE A 188 8.41 31.15 -0.06
N ALA A 189 9.52 31.63 0.50
CA ALA A 189 10.14 32.89 0.09
C ALA A 189 10.54 32.90 -1.40
N LYS A 190 10.91 31.75 -1.96
CA LYS A 190 11.26 31.57 -3.37
C LYS A 190 10.05 31.32 -4.28
N ALA A 191 8.97 30.76 -3.74
CA ALA A 191 7.80 30.34 -4.52
C ALA A 191 7.19 31.50 -5.33
N ASP A 192 6.88 31.23 -6.59
CA ASP A 192 6.10 32.11 -7.46
C ASP A 192 4.60 31.78 -7.37
N ALA A 193 3.75 32.59 -8.00
CA ALA A 193 2.30 32.40 -7.92
C ALA A 193 1.79 31.05 -8.42
N ALA A 194 2.47 30.41 -9.38
CA ALA A 194 2.03 29.15 -9.96
C ALA A 194 2.31 27.94 -9.07
N MET A 195 3.17 28.09 -8.05
CA MET A 195 3.50 27.02 -7.10
C MET A 195 2.50 26.90 -5.95
N PHE A 196 1.72 27.95 -5.69
CA PHE A 196 0.71 27.92 -4.65
C PHE A 196 -0.52 27.14 -5.11
N VAL A 197 -1.03 26.32 -4.19
CA VAL A 197 -2.21 25.49 -4.35
C VAL A 197 -3.08 25.63 -3.12
N HIS A 198 -4.30 25.11 -3.19
CA HIS A 198 -5.14 24.88 -2.02
C HIS A 198 -5.71 23.47 -2.02
N TYR A 199 -5.92 22.96 -0.82
CA TYR A 199 -6.63 21.70 -0.62
C TYR A 199 -8.11 21.85 -0.97
N VAL A 200 -8.66 20.82 -1.60
CA VAL A 200 -10.11 20.67 -1.82
C VAL A 200 -10.59 19.43 -1.07
N ASP A 201 -11.52 19.60 -0.14
CA ASP A 201 -12.11 18.48 0.61
C ASP A 201 -12.89 17.58 -0.36
N PRO A 202 -12.54 16.29 -0.51
CA PRO A 202 -13.26 15.38 -1.40
C PRO A 202 -14.63 14.96 -0.84
N GLY A 203 -15.03 15.47 0.33
CA GLY A 203 -16.34 15.23 0.94
C GLY A 203 -16.48 13.83 1.53
N GLU A 204 -17.71 13.32 1.63
CA GLU A 204 -18.00 12.03 2.28
C GLU A 204 -17.49 10.82 1.49
N ARG A 205 -17.18 10.97 0.21
CA ARG A 205 -16.78 9.86 -0.68
C ARG A 205 -15.26 9.73 -0.85
N GLY A 206 -14.51 10.73 -0.43
CA GLY A 206 -13.05 10.69 -0.47
C GLY A 206 -12.44 10.46 0.91
N TRP A 207 -11.14 10.16 0.88
CA TRP A 207 -10.32 10.11 2.07
C TRP A 207 -9.77 11.51 2.34
N PRO A 208 -9.82 11.97 3.59
CA PRO A 208 -9.26 13.26 3.91
C PRO A 208 -7.73 13.25 3.78
N ALA A 209 -7.15 14.44 3.60
CA ALA A 209 -5.71 14.62 3.66
C ALA A 209 -5.17 14.11 4.99
N ARG A 210 -4.17 13.23 4.96
CA ARG A 210 -3.58 12.64 6.17
C ARG A 210 -2.43 13.49 6.63
N ALA A 211 -2.46 13.97 7.87
CA ALA A 211 -1.31 14.65 8.45
C ALA A 211 -0.11 13.69 8.51
N GLU A 212 1.07 14.19 8.19
CA GLU A 212 2.32 13.45 8.35
C GLU A 212 3.44 14.40 8.78
N VAL A 213 3.95 14.25 10.01
CA VAL A 213 4.99 15.16 10.52
C VAL A 213 6.35 14.96 9.86
N VAL A 214 6.68 13.74 9.47
CA VAL A 214 7.91 13.41 8.73
C VAL A 214 7.57 12.50 7.55
N PRO A 215 8.39 12.45 6.48
CA PRO A 215 8.13 11.54 5.38
C PRO A 215 8.08 10.09 5.85
N SER A 216 7.27 9.26 5.19
CA SER A 216 7.06 7.84 5.51
C SER A 216 8.37 7.03 5.58
N ALA A 217 9.40 7.38 4.80
CA ALA A 217 10.73 6.75 4.89
C ALA A 217 11.42 6.93 6.27
N PHE A 218 10.97 7.92 7.05
CA PHE A 218 11.40 8.21 8.41
C PHE A 218 10.40 7.73 9.45
N SER A 219 9.27 7.14 9.05
CA SER A 219 8.37 6.49 9.99
C SER A 219 9.20 5.47 10.77
N GLY A 220 9.15 5.58 12.10
CA GLY A 220 9.73 4.59 12.99
C GLY A 220 9.12 3.21 12.76
N PHE A 221 9.57 2.22 13.51
CA PHE A 221 9.00 0.88 13.41
C PHE A 221 7.47 0.94 13.56
N SER A 222 6.74 0.32 12.62
CA SER A 222 5.31 0.08 12.81
C SER A 222 5.16 -1.03 13.86
N TYR A 223 4.47 -0.73 14.95
CA TYR A 223 4.25 -1.70 16.02
C TYR A 223 2.90 -2.38 15.80
N GLY A 224 2.93 -3.71 15.60
CA GLY A 224 1.73 -4.51 15.33
C GLY A 224 0.80 -4.61 16.54
N GLY A 225 -0.45 -5.01 16.31
CA GLY A 225 -1.55 -5.04 17.29
C GLY A 225 -1.41 -6.01 18.49
N GLY A 226 -0.20 -6.42 18.86
CA GLY A 226 0.10 -7.19 20.08
C GLY A 226 0.52 -6.33 21.28
N ASP A 227 0.48 -5.01 21.12
CA ASP A 227 0.96 -4.06 22.12
C ASP A 227 -0.09 -3.74 23.20
N PHE A 228 0.34 -3.86 24.46
CA PHE A 228 -0.49 -3.57 25.62
C PHE A 228 -0.56 -2.07 25.92
N ALA A 229 -1.49 -1.35 25.28
CA ALA A 229 -1.98 -0.06 25.77
C ALA A 229 -2.99 -0.34 26.90
N THR A 230 -2.54 -0.35 28.16
CA THR A 230 -3.31 -1.01 29.24
C THR A 230 -3.80 -0.11 30.36
N ASP A 231 -3.51 1.18 30.35
CA ASP A 231 -4.13 2.10 31.30
C ASP A 231 -5.23 2.91 30.59
N ALA A 232 -6.50 2.52 30.80
CA ALA A 232 -7.65 3.34 30.41
C ALA A 232 -7.59 4.74 31.06
N ASP A 233 -6.81 4.91 32.14
CA ASP A 233 -6.60 6.17 32.83
C ASP A 233 -5.32 6.92 32.39
N GLU A 234 -4.45 6.37 31.52
CA GLU A 234 -3.21 7.08 31.13
C GLU A 234 -3.51 8.43 30.45
N SER A 235 -4.52 8.44 29.58
CA SER A 235 -5.06 9.67 28.96
C SER A 235 -5.61 10.65 30.01
N ALA A 236 -6.15 10.15 31.13
CA ALA A 236 -6.62 10.98 32.24
C ALA A 236 -5.47 11.51 33.12
N ARG A 237 -4.29 10.86 33.11
CA ARG A 237 -3.12 11.28 33.89
C ARG A 237 -2.29 12.35 33.19
N TYR A 238 -2.11 12.24 31.87
CA TYR A 238 -1.29 13.13 31.06
C TYR A 238 -2.12 14.22 30.37
N LYS A 239 -2.75 15.07 31.18
CA LYS A 239 -3.70 16.11 30.72
C LYS A 239 -3.03 17.31 30.07
N ALA A 240 -1.73 17.54 30.29
CA ALA A 240 -1.06 18.72 29.77
C ALA A 240 -0.96 18.69 28.25
N LEU A 241 -0.92 17.50 27.64
CA LEU A 241 -0.97 17.32 26.18
C LEU A 241 -2.39 17.36 25.60
N THR A 242 -3.42 17.08 26.41
CA THR A 242 -4.82 17.16 25.95
C THR A 242 -5.19 18.57 25.51
N LYS A 243 -4.57 19.61 26.11
CA LYS A 243 -4.75 21.02 25.68
C LYS A 243 -4.30 21.26 24.22
N HIS A 244 -3.45 20.37 23.69
CA HIS A 244 -2.96 20.37 22.31
C HIS A 244 -3.63 19.32 21.43
N GLY A 245 -4.70 18.69 21.90
CA GLY A 245 -5.36 17.60 21.18
C GLY A 245 -4.51 16.34 21.10
N ALA A 246 -3.67 16.07 22.11
CA ALA A 246 -2.74 14.95 22.13
C ALA A 246 -2.85 14.08 23.39
N LEU A 247 -2.48 12.81 23.27
CA LEU A 247 -2.46 11.79 24.31
C LEU A 247 -1.11 11.07 24.29
N VAL A 248 -0.55 10.80 25.46
CA VAL A 248 0.64 9.94 25.61
C VAL A 248 0.20 8.56 26.06
N ILE A 249 0.75 7.54 25.41
CA ILE A 249 0.46 6.13 25.67
C ILE A 249 1.78 5.39 25.79
N GLY A 250 1.96 4.68 26.91
CA GLY A 250 3.06 3.73 27.06
C GLY A 250 2.77 2.46 26.27
N VAL A 251 3.72 2.02 25.44
CA VAL A 251 3.62 0.76 24.71
C VAL A 251 4.78 -0.16 25.08
N SER A 252 4.45 -1.40 25.43
CA SER A 252 5.46 -2.39 25.81
C SER A 252 5.03 -3.81 25.51
N SER A 253 6.01 -4.67 25.21
CA SER A 253 5.83 -6.09 24.97
C SER A 253 6.86 -6.91 25.76
N PRO A 254 6.47 -8.08 26.31
CA PRO A 254 7.37 -9.00 26.98
C PRO A 254 8.48 -9.54 26.05
N ASP A 255 8.22 -9.62 24.74
CA ASP A 255 9.09 -10.30 23.77
C ASP A 255 10.25 -9.42 23.29
N ARG A 256 10.34 -8.17 23.77
CA ARG A 256 11.28 -7.17 23.24
C ARG A 256 12.23 -6.67 24.32
N ASP A 257 13.54 -6.83 24.07
CA ASP A 257 14.63 -6.19 24.83
C ASP A 257 14.79 -4.71 24.48
N GLN A 258 14.48 -4.39 23.23
CA GLN A 258 14.47 -3.05 22.65
C GLN A 258 13.18 -2.96 21.84
N GLY A 259 12.42 -1.88 21.99
CA GLY A 259 11.12 -1.76 21.33
C GLY A 259 9.96 -1.35 22.23
N ASN A 260 10.20 -1.00 23.50
CA ASN A 260 9.20 -0.36 24.35
C ASN A 260 9.30 1.15 24.14
N HIS A 261 8.22 1.77 23.71
CA HIS A 261 8.23 3.18 23.34
C HIS A 261 7.05 3.92 23.94
N ILE A 262 7.16 5.23 23.89
CA ILE A 262 6.04 6.10 24.19
C ILE A 262 5.45 6.57 22.87
N LEU A 263 4.17 6.27 22.65
CA LEU A 263 3.42 6.79 21.52
C LEU A 263 2.73 8.08 21.94
N VAL A 264 2.70 9.04 21.02
CA VAL A 264 1.86 10.22 21.18
C VAL A 264 0.81 10.19 20.09
N ARG A 265 -0.47 10.15 20.47
CA ARG A 265 -1.59 10.09 19.53
C ARG A 265 -2.41 11.36 19.62
N ARG A 266 -3.14 11.68 18.56
CA ARG A 266 -4.20 12.69 18.65
C ARG A 266 -5.30 12.22 19.59
N ALA A 267 -5.85 13.16 20.35
CA ALA A 267 -6.97 12.96 21.27
C ALA A 267 -8.31 12.96 20.52
N ASP A 268 -8.37 13.60 19.37
CA ASP A 268 -9.54 13.65 18.50
C ASP A 268 -9.30 12.88 17.19
N ALA A 269 -10.38 12.32 16.62
CA ALA A 269 -10.35 11.60 15.35
C ALA A 269 -10.41 12.55 14.13
N ARG A 270 -10.07 13.84 14.30
CA ARG A 270 -10.23 14.85 13.24
C ARG A 270 -9.02 14.88 12.32
N ASP A 271 -8.97 13.90 11.43
CA ASP A 271 -7.95 13.77 10.39
C ASP A 271 -8.24 14.64 9.15
N ARG A 272 -8.98 15.75 9.29
CA ARG A 272 -9.45 16.52 8.13
C ARG A 272 -8.78 17.87 8.06
N LEU A 273 -7.91 18.03 7.07
CA LEU A 273 -7.52 19.34 6.58
C LEU A 273 -8.78 20.06 6.08
N THR A 274 -8.97 21.32 6.48
CA THR A 274 -10.16 22.09 6.09
C THR A 274 -10.07 22.46 4.61
N ASP A 275 -11.21 22.41 3.93
CA ASP A 275 -11.34 22.89 2.55
C ASP A 275 -10.76 24.30 2.38
N GLY A 276 -10.15 24.56 1.22
CA GLY A 276 -9.53 25.84 0.91
C GLY A 276 -8.20 26.11 1.63
N THR A 277 -7.62 25.13 2.35
CA THR A 277 -6.32 25.35 3.02
C THR A 277 -5.20 25.59 2.00
N PRO A 278 -4.55 26.76 2.01
CA PRO A 278 -3.48 27.06 1.07
C PRO A 278 -2.15 26.39 1.45
N GLY A 279 -1.32 26.12 0.46
CA GLY A 279 0.00 25.52 0.63
C GLY A 279 0.82 25.44 -0.64
N LEU A 280 1.88 24.62 -0.57
CA LEU A 280 2.75 24.25 -1.68
C LEU A 280 2.73 22.72 -1.83
N VAL A 281 2.74 22.25 -3.08
CA VAL A 281 3.08 20.86 -3.35
C VAL A 281 4.58 20.68 -3.16
N TRP A 282 4.99 19.87 -2.19
CA TRP A 282 6.40 19.57 -1.98
C TRP A 282 6.93 18.59 -3.03
N GLU A 283 6.20 17.48 -3.22
CA GLU A 283 6.50 16.42 -4.18
C GLU A 283 5.24 15.62 -4.53
N VAL A 284 5.35 14.85 -5.61
CA VAL A 284 4.30 13.95 -6.10
C VAL A 284 4.91 12.58 -6.39
N GLU A 285 4.34 11.53 -5.83
CA GLU A 285 4.74 10.14 -6.02
C GLU A 285 3.52 9.29 -6.40
N GLY A 286 3.42 8.93 -7.68
CA GLY A 286 2.24 8.25 -8.21
C GLY A 286 0.97 9.09 -8.03
N SER A 287 -0.01 8.56 -7.27
CA SER A 287 -1.23 9.30 -6.92
C SER A 287 -1.09 10.16 -5.66
N LYS A 288 0.04 10.11 -4.94
CA LYS A 288 0.20 10.80 -3.66
C LYS A 288 0.88 12.15 -3.84
N VAL A 289 0.30 13.18 -3.23
CA VAL A 289 0.86 14.53 -3.16
C VAL A 289 1.22 14.84 -1.73
N VAL A 290 2.45 15.28 -1.51
CA VAL A 290 2.86 15.89 -0.24
C VAL A 290 2.51 17.38 -0.29
N LEU A 291 1.47 17.77 0.43
CA LEU A 291 1.03 19.16 0.57
C LEU A 291 1.61 19.74 1.86
N VAL A 292 2.35 20.85 1.74
CA VAL A 292 2.81 21.63 2.90
C VAL A 292 2.01 22.92 2.96
N THR A 293 1.20 23.06 4.00
CA THR A 293 0.35 24.24 4.23
C THR A 293 1.18 25.49 4.54
N LEU A 294 0.59 26.67 4.43
CA LEU A 294 1.31 27.94 4.69
C LEU A 294 1.85 28.07 6.11
N ASP A 295 1.30 27.35 7.09
CA ASP A 295 1.83 27.31 8.45
C ASP A 295 2.94 26.25 8.65
N GLY A 296 3.28 25.50 7.60
CA GLY A 296 4.31 24.46 7.60
C GLY A 296 3.85 23.07 8.06
N ALA A 297 2.56 22.83 8.29
CA ALA A 297 2.07 21.44 8.45
C ALA A 297 2.08 20.69 7.12
N ARG A 298 2.45 19.42 7.20
CA ARG A 298 2.61 18.51 6.07
C ARG A 298 1.49 17.46 6.06
N TYR A 299 0.95 17.24 4.87
CA TYR A 299 -0.14 16.31 4.62
C TYR A 299 0.13 15.48 3.37
N VAL A 300 -0.41 14.26 3.34
CA VAL A 300 -0.49 13.44 2.13
C VAL A 300 -1.91 13.44 1.61
N VAL A 301 -2.05 13.85 0.35
CA VAL A 301 -3.31 13.91 -0.39
C VAL A 301 -3.28 12.87 -1.52
N ASP A 302 -4.36 12.12 -1.69
CA ASP A 302 -4.46 11.11 -2.74
C ASP A 302 -5.27 11.62 -3.94
N LEU A 303 -4.62 11.77 -5.08
CA LEU A 303 -5.20 12.30 -6.31
C LEU A 303 -6.18 11.35 -6.98
N ASP A 304 -6.09 10.05 -6.71
CA ASP A 304 -6.95 9.04 -7.35
C ASP A 304 -8.44 9.30 -7.03
N GLN A 305 -8.70 9.91 -5.88
CA GLN A 305 -10.02 10.03 -5.27
C GLN A 305 -10.89 11.15 -5.85
N GLY A 306 -10.30 12.09 -6.59
CA GLY A 306 -11.04 13.14 -7.31
C GLY A 306 -11.10 12.92 -8.82
N SER A 307 -10.55 11.80 -9.31
CA SER A 307 -10.22 11.64 -10.73
C SER A 307 -11.36 11.07 -11.58
N GLU A 308 -12.37 10.44 -10.97
CA GLU A 308 -13.62 10.03 -11.62
C GLU A 308 -14.71 11.13 -11.51
N GLY A 309 -14.55 12.21 -12.30
CA GLY A 309 -15.59 13.24 -12.47
C GLY A 309 -15.79 14.21 -11.31
N GLY A 310 -14.93 14.17 -10.29
CA GLY A 310 -14.95 15.06 -9.13
C GLY A 310 -14.05 16.29 -9.29
N THR A 311 -14.13 17.20 -8.33
CA THR A 311 -13.16 18.30 -8.20
C THR A 311 -11.84 17.71 -7.72
N PRO A 312 -10.69 18.05 -8.35
CA PRO A 312 -9.40 17.52 -7.91
C PRO A 312 -9.12 17.91 -6.45
N PRO A 313 -8.54 17.03 -5.63
CA PRO A 313 -8.33 17.27 -4.20
C PRO A 313 -7.23 18.32 -3.91
N VAL A 314 -6.55 18.80 -4.97
CA VAL A 314 -5.61 19.90 -4.94
C VAL A 314 -5.89 20.79 -6.15
N ALA A 315 -6.23 22.05 -5.89
CA ALA A 315 -6.53 23.05 -6.91
C ALA A 315 -5.44 24.13 -6.97
N ARG A 316 -5.29 24.75 -8.14
CA ARG A 316 -4.27 25.79 -8.38
C ARG A 316 -4.61 27.09 -7.66
N GLY A 317 -3.57 27.85 -7.32
CA GLY A 317 -3.68 29.10 -6.58
C GLY A 317 -3.91 28.84 -5.11
N ALA A 318 -3.60 29.81 -4.25
CA ALA A 318 -3.92 29.71 -2.83
C ALA A 318 -5.42 29.93 -2.55
N GLY A 319 -6.20 30.35 -3.57
CA GLY A 319 -7.59 30.74 -3.41
C GLY A 319 -7.74 32.11 -2.72
N PRO A 320 -8.98 32.63 -2.63
CA PRO A 320 -9.24 33.93 -2.01
C PRO A 320 -8.93 33.89 -0.52
N LYS A 321 -8.15 34.85 -0.03
CA LYS A 321 -7.76 34.94 1.38
C LYS A 321 -8.94 34.93 2.35
N ALA A 322 -10.08 35.50 1.97
CA ALA A 322 -11.31 35.49 2.77
C ALA A 322 -11.88 34.07 3.00
N GLY A 323 -11.54 33.12 2.14
CA GLY A 323 -11.91 31.70 2.26
C GLY A 323 -10.85 30.85 2.95
N TRP A 324 -9.71 31.42 3.35
CA TRP A 324 -8.68 30.62 4.01
C TRP A 324 -9.13 30.24 5.43
N PRO A 325 -8.98 28.97 5.81
CA PRO A 325 -9.17 28.56 7.18
C PRO A 325 -8.12 29.19 8.11
N ALA A 326 -8.41 29.19 9.40
CA ALA A 326 -7.43 29.60 10.40
C ALA A 326 -6.17 28.73 10.31
N PRO A 327 -4.97 29.30 10.57
CA PRO A 327 -3.75 28.49 10.65
C PRO A 327 -3.83 27.52 11.83
N LEU A 328 -2.86 26.61 11.88
CA LEU A 328 -2.66 25.64 12.95
C LEU A 328 -3.84 24.66 13.11
N GLN A 329 -4.41 24.22 11.98
CA GLN A 329 -5.51 23.24 11.99
C GLN A 329 -5.12 21.90 12.60
N ASP A 330 -3.83 21.57 12.54
CA ASP A 330 -3.22 20.54 13.35
C ASP A 330 -2.10 21.18 14.16
N THR A 331 -2.32 21.48 15.44
CA THR A 331 -1.27 21.99 16.34
C THR A 331 -0.40 20.87 16.90
N PHE A 332 -0.86 19.62 16.77
CA PHE A 332 -0.11 18.51 17.29
C PHE A 332 1.02 18.21 16.30
N ALA A 333 2.23 18.13 16.83
CA ALA A 333 3.23 17.36 16.12
C ALA A 333 2.78 15.91 16.30
N ASP A 334 2.24 15.26 15.25
CA ASP A 334 2.16 13.80 15.13
C ASP A 334 3.52 13.13 15.39
N VAL A 335 3.93 13.18 16.66
CA VAL A 335 5.07 12.48 17.24
C VAL A 335 4.55 11.10 17.60
N THR A 336 3.96 10.40 16.62
CA THR A 336 3.49 9.04 16.81
C THR A 336 4.62 8.18 17.36
N VAL A 337 5.86 8.48 16.95
CA VAL A 337 7.08 7.93 17.56
C VAL A 337 8.17 9.00 17.64
N VAL A 338 8.66 9.29 18.86
CA VAL A 338 9.78 10.21 19.11
C VAL A 338 11.00 9.91 18.24
N SER A 339 11.29 8.62 18.04
CA SER A 339 12.42 8.17 17.22
C SER A 339 12.31 8.61 15.75
N SER A 340 11.10 8.78 15.21
CA SER A 340 10.89 9.27 13.83
C SER A 340 11.33 10.73 13.71
N LEU A 341 10.99 11.57 14.69
CA LEU A 341 11.45 12.96 14.74
C LEU A 341 12.97 13.05 14.85
N VAL A 342 13.56 12.26 15.75
CA VAL A 342 15.02 12.19 15.95
C VAL A 342 15.70 11.74 14.65
N LYS A 343 15.19 10.70 13.99
CA LYS A 343 15.72 10.18 12.73
C LYS A 343 15.60 11.19 11.58
N ALA A 344 14.52 11.96 11.55
CA ALA A 344 14.32 12.97 10.53
C ALA A 344 15.28 14.17 10.69
N GLY A 345 15.65 14.50 11.94
CA GLY A 345 16.61 15.58 12.20
C GLY A 345 16.08 16.98 11.86
N VAL A 346 14.76 17.17 11.94
CA VAL A 346 14.05 18.37 11.46
C VAL A 346 13.81 19.42 12.55
N GLU A 347 14.44 19.23 13.71
CA GLU A 347 14.33 20.08 14.89
C GLU A 347 15.73 20.37 15.48
N PRO A 348 15.88 21.40 16.34
CA PRO A 348 17.13 21.66 17.03
C PRO A 348 17.65 20.41 17.75
N GLN A 349 18.95 20.13 17.58
CA GLN A 349 19.57 18.91 18.11
C GLN A 349 19.36 18.73 19.62
N GLU A 350 19.38 19.81 20.40
CA GLU A 350 19.11 19.77 21.85
C GLU A 350 17.72 19.18 22.18
N THR A 351 16.70 19.52 21.39
CA THR A 351 15.35 18.96 21.56
C THR A 351 15.33 17.47 21.21
N LEU A 352 16.01 17.09 20.12
CA LEU A 352 16.09 15.70 19.68
C LEU A 352 16.85 14.84 20.71
N ASP A 353 17.95 15.34 21.27
CA ASP A 353 18.74 14.69 22.30
C ASP A 353 17.95 14.51 23.60
N GLU A 354 17.20 15.54 24.02
CA GLU A 354 16.32 15.44 25.20
C GLU A 354 15.27 14.35 25.01
N LEU A 355 14.54 14.37 23.87
CA LEU A 355 13.49 13.40 23.59
C LEU A 355 14.05 11.97 23.46
N ALA A 356 15.19 11.80 22.79
CA ALA A 356 15.88 10.51 22.67
C ALA A 356 16.32 9.95 24.04
N ALA A 357 16.88 10.80 24.91
CA ALA A 357 17.29 10.40 26.25
C ALA A 357 16.10 9.99 27.13
N ILE A 358 14.94 10.63 26.95
CA ILE A 358 13.70 10.27 27.66
C ILE A 358 13.17 8.91 27.16
N ASP A 359 13.11 8.68 25.85
CA ASP A 359 12.66 7.40 25.27
C ASP A 359 13.59 6.25 25.69
N ALA A 360 14.91 6.47 25.67
CA ALA A 360 15.89 5.49 26.14
C ALA A 360 15.69 5.13 27.62
N ALA A 361 15.49 6.13 28.49
CA ALA A 361 15.24 5.91 29.92
C ALA A 361 13.91 5.17 30.19
N TRP A 362 12.88 5.42 29.37
CA TRP A 362 11.63 4.66 29.41
C TRP A 362 11.87 3.20 29.03
N ASN A 363 12.50 2.95 27.87
CA ASN A 363 12.75 1.60 27.37
C ASN A 363 13.59 0.79 28.36
N GLU A 364 14.63 1.37 28.95
CA GLU A 364 15.45 0.70 29.98
C GLU A 364 14.62 0.29 31.20
N CYS A 365 13.77 1.20 31.71
CA CYS A 365 12.91 0.92 32.86
C CYS A 365 11.91 -0.21 32.56
N VAL A 366 11.27 -0.16 31.38
CA VAL A 366 10.27 -1.14 30.98
C VAL A 366 10.90 -2.50 30.71
N ALA A 367 12.03 -2.56 30.01
CA ALA A 367 12.79 -3.79 29.76
C ALA A 367 13.20 -4.47 31.07
N LYS A 368 13.66 -3.70 32.06
CA LYS A 368 13.96 -4.20 33.41
C LYS A 368 12.71 -4.76 34.10
N GLY A 369 11.56 -4.13 33.93
CA GLY A 369 10.28 -4.59 34.46
C GLY A 369 9.79 -5.91 33.84
N TRP A 370 10.05 -6.13 32.56
CA TRP A 370 9.67 -7.34 31.83
C TRP A 370 10.60 -8.53 32.07
N LYS A 371 11.90 -8.30 32.31
CA LYS A 371 12.93 -9.36 32.46
C LYS A 371 12.51 -10.56 33.32
N PRO A 372 11.90 -10.42 34.51
CA PRO A 372 11.49 -11.57 35.33
C PRO A 372 10.34 -12.40 34.74
N THR A 373 9.57 -11.80 33.82
CA THR A 373 8.32 -12.34 33.28
C THR A 373 8.56 -13.29 32.11
N ARG A 374 9.70 -13.14 31.42
CA ARG A 374 10.05 -13.95 30.25
C ARG A 374 10.36 -15.42 30.57
N ILE A 375 10.61 -15.71 31.85
CA ILE A 375 10.97 -17.04 32.34
C ILE A 375 9.77 -17.65 33.10
N ALA A 376 8.69 -16.90 33.29
CA ALA A 376 7.52 -17.33 34.05
C ALA A 376 6.43 -17.90 33.12
N GLN A 377 5.85 -19.04 33.51
CA GLN A 377 4.64 -19.58 32.88
C GLN A 377 3.40 -18.93 33.53
N ASN A 378 2.29 -18.80 32.78
CA ASN A 378 0.99 -18.29 33.26
C ASN A 378 0.97 -16.82 33.74
N VAL A 379 1.52 -15.91 32.93
CA VAL A 379 1.51 -14.47 33.24
C VAL A 379 0.27 -13.80 32.64
N ASN A 380 -0.47 -13.05 33.45
CA ASN A 380 -1.40 -12.04 32.95
C ASN A 380 -0.61 -10.82 32.45
N TYR A 381 -0.27 -10.82 31.16
CA TYR A 381 0.58 -9.80 30.55
C TYR A 381 -0.02 -8.38 30.65
N ALA A 382 -1.34 -8.24 30.52
CA ALA A 382 -1.99 -6.93 30.62
C ALA A 382 -1.84 -6.31 32.03
N ALA A 383 -2.14 -7.07 33.08
CA ALA A 383 -1.99 -6.59 34.46
C ALA A 383 -0.52 -6.30 34.81
N LYS A 384 0.41 -7.09 34.25
CA LYS A 384 1.84 -6.89 34.44
C LYS A 384 2.33 -5.62 33.73
N ALA A 385 1.88 -5.36 32.50
CA ALA A 385 2.20 -4.15 31.74
C ALA A 385 1.80 -2.89 32.53
N VAL A 386 0.56 -2.85 33.05
CA VAL A 386 0.09 -1.76 33.93
C VAL A 386 1.07 -1.54 35.09
N LYS A 387 1.43 -2.58 35.83
CA LYS A 387 2.36 -2.45 36.97
C LYS A 387 3.74 -1.91 36.55
N ILE A 388 4.26 -2.34 35.41
CA ILE A 388 5.54 -1.85 34.86
C ILE A 388 5.43 -0.37 34.50
N HIS A 389 4.40 0.02 33.73
CA HIS A 389 4.18 1.41 33.33
C HIS A 389 4.01 2.32 34.55
N GLN A 390 3.29 1.86 35.58
CA GLN A 390 3.17 2.58 36.86
C GLN A 390 4.52 2.81 37.55
N GLY A 391 5.43 1.82 37.52
CA GLY A 391 6.79 1.94 38.03
C GLY A 391 7.71 2.83 37.19
N CYS A 392 7.40 2.99 35.89
CA CYS A 392 8.19 3.74 34.92
C CYS A 392 7.64 5.13 34.57
N ARG A 393 6.73 5.68 35.39
CA ARG A 393 6.03 6.96 35.09
C ARG A 393 6.92 8.19 34.94
N LYS A 394 8.09 8.23 35.60
CA LYS A 394 8.96 9.41 35.62
C LYS A 394 9.44 9.79 34.21
N PRO A 395 9.96 8.87 33.38
CA PRO A 395 10.19 9.12 31.96
C PRO A 395 8.98 9.68 31.20
N MET A 396 7.77 9.12 31.39
CA MET A 396 6.57 9.63 30.71
C MET A 396 6.20 11.06 31.12
N GLN A 397 6.30 11.41 32.41
CA GLN A 397 6.07 12.79 32.87
C GLN A 397 7.09 13.77 32.29
N ARG A 398 8.36 13.36 32.21
CA ARG A 398 9.40 14.15 31.54
C ARG A 398 9.10 14.31 30.07
N LEU A 399 8.63 13.25 29.41
CA LEU A 399 8.24 13.31 28.00
C LEU A 399 7.08 14.27 27.79
N GLU A 400 6.01 14.17 28.59
CA GLU A 400 4.86 15.07 28.50
C GLU A 400 5.32 16.53 28.62
N ALA A 401 6.15 16.85 29.61
CA ALA A 401 6.67 18.20 29.78
C ALA A 401 7.55 18.66 28.59
N ALA A 402 8.40 17.78 28.06
CA ALA A 402 9.24 18.09 26.89
C ALA A 402 8.40 18.31 25.63
N LEU A 403 7.41 17.44 25.39
CA LEU A 403 6.49 17.53 24.26
C LEU A 403 5.60 18.77 24.34
N VAL A 404 5.11 19.16 25.53
CA VAL A 404 4.36 20.41 25.69
C VAL A 404 5.22 21.61 25.31
N ARG A 405 6.45 21.70 25.83
CA ARG A 405 7.38 22.79 25.45
C ARG A 405 7.66 22.80 23.96
N PHE A 406 7.88 21.62 23.38
CA PHE A 406 8.11 21.43 21.96
C PHE A 406 6.92 21.90 21.11
N ILE A 407 5.71 21.45 21.43
CA ILE A 407 4.48 21.81 20.72
C ILE A 407 4.20 23.32 20.88
N ASP A 408 4.36 23.89 22.07
CA ASP A 408 4.19 25.33 22.31
C ASP A 408 5.18 26.15 21.45
N ALA A 409 6.46 25.74 21.40
CA ALA A 409 7.47 26.39 20.58
C ALA A 409 7.19 26.25 19.07
N ARG A 410 6.84 25.04 18.61
CA ARG A 410 6.53 24.77 17.20
C ARG A 410 5.25 25.49 16.77
N THR A 411 4.22 25.56 17.62
CA THR A 411 2.99 26.33 17.38
C THR A 411 3.30 27.81 17.13
N LYS A 412 4.16 28.40 17.98
CA LYS A 412 4.60 29.79 17.80
C LYS A 412 5.37 29.99 16.49
N ALA A 413 6.29 29.08 16.17
CA ALA A 413 7.08 29.15 14.94
C ALA A 413 6.20 29.02 13.68
N ARG A 414 5.25 28.10 13.68
CA ARG A 414 4.29 27.90 12.59
C ARG A 414 3.34 29.07 12.40
N LYS A 415 2.89 29.70 13.49
CA LYS A 415 2.09 30.92 13.39
C LYS A 415 2.88 32.06 12.72
N ALA A 416 4.14 32.24 13.09
CA ALA A 416 5.01 33.23 12.46
C ALA A 416 5.24 32.92 10.98
N LEU A 417 5.50 31.65 10.64
CA LEU A 417 5.63 31.19 9.26
C LEU A 417 4.36 31.48 8.44
N TYR A 418 3.19 31.22 8.99
CA TYR A 418 1.92 31.51 8.31
C TYR A 418 1.79 33.00 7.96
N ASP A 419 2.14 33.90 8.88
CA ASP A 419 2.03 35.34 8.64
C ASP A 419 2.98 35.80 7.52
N GLU A 420 4.22 35.29 7.51
CA GLU A 420 5.20 35.50 6.44
C GLU A 420 4.72 34.92 5.08
N ALA A 421 4.18 33.71 5.11
CA ALA A 421 3.70 33.00 3.94
C ALA A 421 2.46 33.65 3.32
N ALA A 422 1.51 34.09 4.15
CA ALA A 422 0.34 34.84 3.71
C ALA A 422 0.73 36.14 2.98
N ALA A 423 1.69 36.89 3.54
CA ALA A 423 2.23 38.09 2.90
C ALA A 423 2.91 37.77 1.56
N ARG A 424 3.64 36.65 1.48
CA ARG A 424 4.25 36.20 0.23
C ARG A 424 3.22 35.87 -0.84
N VAL A 425 2.17 35.13 -0.49
CA VAL A 425 1.08 34.74 -1.39
C VAL A 425 0.39 35.97 -1.99
N GLU A 426 0.15 37.00 -1.17
CA GLU A 426 -0.38 38.29 -1.64
C GLU A 426 0.61 38.99 -2.57
N ALA A 427 1.88 39.08 -2.19
CA ALA A 427 2.92 39.77 -2.96
C ALA A 427 3.13 39.19 -4.37
N VAL A 428 2.95 37.88 -4.54
CA VAL A 428 3.04 37.23 -5.85
C VAL A 428 1.71 37.19 -6.60
N GLY A 429 0.60 37.60 -5.98
CA GLY A 429 -0.72 37.61 -6.60
C GLY A 429 -1.38 36.22 -6.71
N ALA A 430 -1.07 35.30 -5.79
CA ALA A 430 -1.60 33.94 -5.76
C ALA A 430 -2.95 33.78 -5.02
N THR A 431 -3.54 34.87 -4.54
CA THR A 431 -4.84 34.90 -3.84
C THR A 431 -6.05 34.87 -4.78
N LYS A 432 -5.85 34.52 -6.06
CA LYS A 432 -6.89 34.53 -7.10
C LYS A 432 -7.46 33.15 -7.35
#